data_AF-A0A4Q2XEC8-F1
#
_entry.id   AF-A0A4Q2XEC8-F1
#
_cell.length_a   1.000
_cell.length_b   1.000
_cell.length_c   1.000
_cell.angle_alpha   90.00
_cell.angle_beta   90.00
_cell.angle_gamma   90.00
#
_symmetry.space_group_name_H-M   'P 1'
#
loop_
_entity.id
_entity.type
_entity.pdbx_description
1 polymer ?
#
loop_
_entity_poly.entity_id
_entity_poly.type
_entity_poly.pdbx_seq_one_letter_code
_entity_poly.pdbx_strand_id
1 'polypeptide(L)'
;MKAPRHLITFVALLLAGQPCRAEDGETEIVESPGKTISIRQEYEGNFKETLLFADKELKPVVLAKGECPWPSVYNFAPDEKAVLRIQKTGSGENVTMLYLIGKNGSVEEVAGFDDGLWKLADAASPLKRKDLYHTGVSLASWSADSSTLHILLCGSDSKVSGAGIEYRIIYDLKAKTFRHEPAPVNPAKSSSNQ
;
A
#
# COMPACT_ATOMS: atom_id res chain seq x y z
N MET A 1 -34.48 28.57 -3.18
CA MET A 1 -34.18 27.25 -2.59
C MET A 1 -32.85 26.78 -3.15
N LYS A 2 -31.78 26.80 -2.35
CA LYS A 2 -30.42 26.38 -2.72
C LYS A 2 -30.09 25.12 -1.90
N ALA A 3 -29.77 24.02 -2.58
CA ALA A 3 -29.26 22.81 -1.95
C ALA A 3 -27.80 23.02 -1.50
N PRO A 4 -27.37 22.46 -0.34
CA PRO A 4 -25.99 22.58 0.09
C PRO A 4 -25.12 21.59 -0.70
N ARG A 5 -24.01 22.10 -1.23
CA ARG A 5 -22.91 21.29 -1.76
C ARG A 5 -22.15 20.72 -0.57
N HIS A 6 -22.21 19.41 -0.36
CA HIS A 6 -21.33 18.73 0.57
C HIS A 6 -19.90 18.78 0.03
N LEU A 7 -19.08 19.61 0.66
CA LEU A 7 -17.64 19.63 0.51
C LEU A 7 -17.11 18.36 1.20
N ILE A 8 -16.72 17.36 0.42
CA ILE A 8 -15.98 16.20 0.94
C ILE A 8 -14.55 16.68 1.16
N THR A 9 -14.24 17.01 2.41
CA THR A 9 -12.88 17.32 2.85
C THR A 9 -12.06 16.02 2.84
N PHE A 10 -11.20 15.85 1.83
CA PHE A 10 -10.10 14.89 1.89
C PHE A 10 -9.10 15.38 2.94
N VAL A 11 -9.06 14.72 4.10
CA VAL A 11 -7.97 14.89 5.05
C VAL A 11 -6.82 14.00 4.59
N ALA A 12 -5.94 14.55 3.74
CA ALA A 12 -4.60 14.00 3.57
C ALA A 12 -3.74 14.58 4.69
N LEU A 13 -3.66 13.88 5.83
CA LEU A 13 -2.72 14.25 6.87
C LEU A 13 -1.33 13.72 6.47
N LEU A 14 -0.59 14.52 5.71
CA LEU A 14 0.86 14.38 5.61
C LEU A 14 1.45 14.76 6.97
N LEU A 15 1.63 13.79 7.86
CA LEU A 15 2.51 13.97 9.01
C LEU A 15 3.95 13.70 8.57
N ALA A 16 4.64 14.77 8.20
CA ALA A 16 6.09 14.86 8.37
C ALA A 16 6.38 14.91 9.88
N GLY A 17 6.34 13.75 10.54
CA GLY A 17 6.71 13.59 11.94
C GLY A 17 8.07 12.92 12.04
N GLN A 18 9.00 13.52 12.77
CA GLN A 18 10.22 12.87 13.23
C GLN A 18 9.88 11.51 13.89
N PRO A 19 10.79 10.53 13.92
CA PRO A 19 10.52 9.25 14.57
C PRO A 19 10.42 9.45 16.09
N CYS A 20 9.23 9.81 16.57
CA CYS A 20 8.87 9.53 17.95
C CYS A 20 8.81 8.01 18.07
N ARG A 21 9.65 7.47 18.93
CA ARG A 21 9.61 6.06 19.30
C ARG A 21 8.23 5.79 19.90
N ALA A 22 7.48 4.85 19.32
CA ALA A 22 6.19 4.45 19.87
C ALA A 22 6.35 3.98 21.32
N GLU A 23 5.34 4.26 22.15
CA GLU A 23 5.30 3.84 23.55
C GLU A 23 4.46 2.58 23.72
N ASP A 24 4.84 1.70 24.64
CA ASP A 24 4.09 0.46 24.88
C ASP A 24 2.62 0.76 25.24
N GLY A 25 1.70 0.09 24.57
CA GLY A 25 0.26 0.33 24.67
C GLY A 25 -0.29 1.34 23.65
N GLU A 26 0.57 1.99 22.84
CA GLU A 26 0.11 2.78 21.70
C GLU A 26 -0.71 1.91 20.74
N THR A 27 -1.91 2.37 20.42
CA THR A 27 -2.85 1.65 19.56
C THR A 27 -3.39 2.58 18.48
N GLU A 28 -3.29 2.15 17.23
CA GLU A 28 -3.89 2.80 16.07
C GLU A 28 -4.92 1.87 15.42
N ILE A 29 -6.06 2.42 14.98
CA ILE A 29 -7.05 1.71 14.19
C ILE A 29 -7.12 2.30 12.79
N VAL A 30 -6.90 1.47 11.78
CA VAL A 30 -7.07 1.80 10.37
C VAL A 30 -8.36 1.18 9.86
N GLU A 31 -9.35 2.01 9.58
CA GLU A 31 -10.68 1.60 9.11
C GLU A 31 -10.70 1.39 7.58
N SER A 32 -11.44 0.38 7.14
CA SER A 32 -11.72 0.16 5.72
C SER A 32 -12.85 1.08 5.20
N PRO A 33 -12.96 1.31 3.87
CA PRO A 33 -13.92 2.27 3.30
C PRO A 33 -15.39 1.99 3.62
N GLY A 34 -15.79 0.72 3.53
CA GLY A 34 -17.11 0.18 3.87
C GLY A 34 -17.25 -0.22 5.35
N LYS A 35 -16.16 -0.17 6.13
CA LYS A 35 -16.12 -0.43 7.58
C LYS A 35 -16.57 -1.85 7.95
N THR A 36 -16.40 -2.82 7.06
CA THR A 36 -16.64 -4.23 7.40
C THR A 36 -15.44 -4.88 8.06
N ILE A 37 -14.25 -4.29 7.88
CA ILE A 37 -12.99 -4.70 8.50
C ILE A 37 -12.20 -3.50 9.02
N SER A 38 -11.30 -3.72 9.98
CA SER A 38 -10.32 -2.71 10.40
C SER A 38 -9.02 -3.38 10.81
N ILE A 39 -7.92 -2.64 10.78
CA ILE A 39 -6.63 -3.12 11.30
C ILE A 39 -6.34 -2.39 12.60
N ARG A 40 -6.15 -3.16 13.68
CA ARG A 40 -5.57 -2.66 14.91
C ARG A 40 -4.07 -2.88 14.91
N GLN A 41 -3.31 -1.80 15.06
CA GLN A 41 -1.86 -1.80 15.26
C GLN A 41 -1.59 -1.49 16.73
N GLU A 42 -0.98 -2.43 17.44
CA GLU A 42 -0.69 -2.33 18.88
C GLU A 42 0.83 -2.46 19.09
N TYR A 43 1.44 -1.50 19.76
CA TYR A 43 2.88 -1.51 20.04
C TYR A 43 3.18 -2.14 21.40
N GLU A 44 3.93 -3.25 21.38
CA GLU A 44 4.42 -3.98 22.57
C GLU A 44 5.91 -4.33 22.35
N GLY A 45 6.77 -3.32 22.33
CA GLY A 45 8.17 -3.42 21.87
C GLY A 45 8.35 -3.59 20.35
N ASN A 46 7.34 -4.14 19.66
CA ASN A 46 7.17 -4.13 18.21
C ASN A 46 5.67 -4.01 17.88
N PHE A 47 5.34 -3.60 16.65
CA PHE A 47 3.95 -3.55 16.22
C PHE A 47 3.39 -4.96 15.96
N LYS A 48 2.23 -5.21 16.55
CA LYS A 48 1.38 -6.36 16.29
C LYS A 48 0.14 -5.87 15.55
N GLU A 49 -0.11 -6.44 14.38
CA GLU A 49 -1.21 -6.00 13.53
C GLU A 49 -2.27 -7.08 13.46
N THR A 50 -3.49 -6.70 13.84
CA THR A 50 -4.64 -7.59 13.89
C THR A 50 -5.75 -7.06 13.01
N LEU A 51 -6.16 -7.85 12.04
CA LEU A 51 -7.37 -7.64 11.26
C LEU A 51 -8.60 -8.01 12.10
N LEU A 52 -9.52 -7.06 12.23
CA LEU A 52 -10.79 -7.16 12.93
C LEU A 52 -11.92 -7.19 11.91
N PHE A 53 -12.96 -7.96 12.20
CA PHE A 53 -14.20 -7.98 11.43
C PHE A 53 -15.29 -7.25 12.20
N ALA A 54 -16.14 -6.50 11.51
CA ALA A 54 -17.33 -5.90 12.08
C ALA A 54 -18.36 -6.98 12.48
N ASP A 55 -18.39 -8.09 11.74
CA ASP A 55 -19.12 -9.30 12.11
C ASP A 55 -18.43 -9.98 13.30
N LYS A 56 -19.13 -10.01 14.43
CA LYS A 56 -18.63 -10.56 15.70
C LYS A 56 -18.53 -12.08 15.72
N GLU A 57 -19.16 -12.76 14.76
CA GLU A 57 -19.04 -14.20 14.60
C GLU A 57 -17.69 -14.59 13.98
N LEU A 58 -17.04 -13.65 13.27
CA LEU A 58 -15.72 -13.86 12.69
C LEU A 58 -14.62 -13.53 13.71
N LYS A 59 -13.58 -14.37 13.71
CA LYS A 59 -12.46 -14.22 14.63
C LYS A 59 -11.44 -13.21 14.10
N PRO A 60 -10.86 -12.36 14.95
CA PRO A 60 -9.70 -11.54 14.59
C PRO A 60 -8.55 -12.38 14.03
N VAL A 61 -7.83 -11.85 13.05
CA VAL A 61 -6.68 -12.51 12.43
C VAL A 61 -5.42 -11.66 12.61
N VAL A 62 -4.36 -12.25 13.15
CA VAL A 62 -3.06 -11.57 13.27
C VAL A 62 -2.34 -11.65 11.93
N LEU A 63 -2.05 -10.51 11.30
CA LEU A 63 -1.38 -10.42 10.01
C LEU A 63 0.14 -10.52 10.14
N ALA A 64 0.70 -9.99 11.22
CA ALA A 64 2.08 -10.23 11.62
C ALA A 64 2.26 -10.09 13.13
N LYS A 65 3.31 -10.74 13.62
CA LYS A 65 3.72 -10.70 15.01
C LYS A 65 5.08 -10.03 15.13
N GLY A 66 5.09 -8.74 15.46
CA GLY A 66 6.10 -8.18 16.35
C GLY A 66 7.56 -8.30 15.90
N GLU A 67 7.84 -8.17 14.61
CA GLU A 67 9.23 -8.14 14.09
C GLU A 67 9.69 -6.73 13.71
N CYS A 68 8.77 -5.76 13.67
CA CYS A 68 9.08 -4.41 13.24
C CYS A 68 8.62 -3.34 14.25
N PRO A 69 9.49 -2.37 14.60
CA PRO A 69 9.14 -1.30 15.54
C PRO A 69 8.36 -0.15 14.88
N TRP A 70 7.98 -0.28 13.60
CA TRP A 70 7.24 0.75 12.85
C TRP A 70 5.86 0.25 12.45
N PRO A 71 4.83 1.12 12.47
CA PRO A 71 3.50 0.74 12.01
C PRO A 71 3.51 0.55 10.49
N SER A 72 2.63 -0.32 10.00
CA SER A 72 2.41 -0.48 8.56
C SER A 72 1.41 0.53 8.03
N VAL A 73 1.49 0.75 6.72
CA VAL A 73 0.45 1.44 5.96
C VAL A 73 -0.43 0.39 5.29
N TYR A 74 -1.75 0.61 5.33
CA TYR A 74 -2.74 -0.28 4.73
C TYR A 74 -3.50 0.40 3.60
N ASN A 75 -3.76 -0.35 2.53
CA ASN A 75 -4.55 0.10 1.39
C ASN A 75 -5.60 -0.97 1.04
N PHE A 76 -6.85 -0.71 1.41
CA PHE A 76 -7.96 -1.63 1.21
C PHE A 76 -8.55 -1.53 -0.19
N ALA A 77 -8.86 -2.67 -0.79
CA ALA A 77 -9.69 -2.71 -1.99
C ALA A 77 -11.10 -2.17 -1.68
N PRO A 78 -11.76 -1.47 -2.61
CA PRO A 78 -13.10 -0.90 -2.40
C PRO A 78 -14.17 -1.91 -1.96
N ASP A 79 -14.05 -3.16 -2.39
CA ASP A 79 -14.93 -4.28 -2.00
C ASP A 79 -14.47 -5.04 -0.75
N GLU A 80 -13.37 -4.59 -0.13
CA GLU A 80 -12.80 -5.10 1.13
C GLU A 80 -12.40 -6.58 1.10
N LYS A 81 -12.25 -7.16 -0.09
CA LYS A 81 -11.78 -8.55 -0.27
C LYS A 81 -10.28 -8.68 -0.40
N ALA A 82 -9.56 -7.56 -0.44
CA ALA A 82 -8.11 -7.55 -0.47
C ALA A 82 -7.57 -6.33 0.29
N VAL A 83 -6.40 -6.49 0.90
CA VAL A 83 -5.68 -5.41 1.57
C VAL A 83 -4.19 -5.53 1.27
N LEU A 84 -3.61 -4.43 0.77
CA LEU A 84 -2.17 -4.29 0.68
C LEU A 84 -1.66 -3.73 2.01
N ARG A 85 -0.68 -4.42 2.58
CA ARG A 85 0.14 -3.94 3.70
C ARG A 85 1.50 -3.52 3.16
N ILE A 86 1.97 -2.36 3.62
CA ILE A 86 3.29 -1.82 3.35
C ILE A 86 3.99 -1.67 4.70
N GLN A 87 4.88 -2.60 5.03
CA GLN A 87 5.66 -2.57 6.26
C GLN A 87 6.92 -1.72 6.05
N LYS A 88 7.03 -0.62 6.79
CA LYS A 88 8.26 0.15 6.89
C LYS A 88 9.24 -0.57 7.80
N THR A 89 10.49 -0.79 7.42
CA THR A 89 11.49 -1.42 8.32
C THR A 89 12.42 -0.39 8.98
N GLY A 90 12.35 0.88 8.59
CA GLY A 90 13.20 1.96 9.07
C GLY A 90 13.32 3.10 8.07
N SER A 91 14.54 3.56 7.80
CA SER A 91 14.86 4.76 7.02
C SER A 91 14.62 4.66 5.50
N GLY A 92 13.73 3.79 5.02
CA GLY A 92 13.34 3.78 3.60
C GLY A 92 12.82 2.45 3.05
N GLU A 93 13.18 1.32 3.66
CA GLU A 93 12.77 0.03 3.11
C GLU A 93 11.29 -0.23 3.40
N ASN A 94 10.58 -0.67 2.36
CA ASN A 94 9.19 -1.04 2.42
C ASN A 94 9.02 -2.46 1.89
N VAL A 95 8.53 -3.36 2.74
CA VAL A 95 8.13 -4.72 2.33
C VAL A 95 6.63 -4.72 2.07
N THR A 96 6.21 -5.31 0.96
CA THR A 96 4.81 -5.34 0.56
C THR A 96 4.19 -6.71 0.71
N MET A 97 3.05 -6.79 1.38
CA MET A 97 2.29 -8.03 1.53
C MET A 97 0.85 -7.79 1.09
N LEU A 98 0.34 -8.64 0.22
CA LEU A 98 -1.05 -8.60 -0.23
C LEU A 98 -1.82 -9.72 0.44
N TYR A 99 -2.90 -9.39 1.13
CA TYR A 99 -3.80 -10.36 1.75
C TYR A 99 -5.14 -10.39 1.04
N LEU A 100 -5.68 -11.60 0.84
CA LEU A 100 -7.02 -11.87 0.34
C LEU A 100 -7.94 -12.26 1.50
N ILE A 101 -9.15 -11.69 1.52
CA ILE A 101 -10.10 -11.85 2.61
C ILE A 101 -11.32 -12.61 2.09
N GLY A 102 -11.55 -13.79 2.66
CA GLY A 102 -12.69 -14.65 2.37
C GLY A 102 -13.93 -14.23 3.14
N LYS A 103 -15.11 -14.55 2.60
CA LYS A 103 -16.41 -14.25 3.23
C LYS A 103 -16.61 -14.91 4.60
N ASN A 104 -15.89 -16.00 4.87
CA ASN A 104 -15.90 -16.75 6.12
C ASN A 104 -14.83 -16.24 7.12
N GLY A 105 -14.21 -15.09 6.85
CA GLY A 105 -13.14 -14.55 7.67
C GLY A 105 -11.77 -15.20 7.46
N SER A 106 -11.60 -16.06 6.44
CA SER A 106 -10.26 -16.54 6.07
C SER A 106 -9.41 -15.39 5.55
N VAL A 107 -8.14 -15.35 5.92
CA VAL A 107 -7.18 -14.37 5.38
C VAL A 107 -5.97 -15.13 4.85
N GLU A 108 -5.67 -14.92 3.58
CA GLU A 108 -4.58 -15.61 2.88
C GLU A 108 -3.59 -14.59 2.31
N GLU A 109 -2.30 -14.75 2.59
CA GLU A 109 -1.26 -13.95 1.93
C GLU A 109 -1.02 -14.46 0.50
N VAL A 110 -0.91 -13.52 -0.45
CA VAL A 110 -0.46 -13.82 -1.80
C VAL A 110 1.05 -14.06 -1.78
N ALA A 111 1.43 -15.33 -1.70
CA ALA A 111 2.83 -15.75 -1.64
C ALA A 111 3.64 -15.17 -2.82
N GLY A 112 4.82 -14.60 -2.50
CA GLY A 112 5.75 -14.05 -3.48
C GLY A 112 5.31 -12.70 -4.09
N PHE A 113 4.32 -12.01 -3.50
CA PHE A 113 3.87 -10.72 -3.99
C PHE A 113 5.02 -9.69 -4.07
N ASP A 114 5.75 -9.49 -2.97
CA ASP A 114 6.89 -8.56 -2.91
C ASP A 114 7.98 -8.93 -3.92
N ASP A 115 8.32 -10.22 -4.01
CA ASP A 115 9.32 -10.73 -4.94
C ASP A 115 8.92 -10.48 -6.39
N GLY A 116 7.65 -10.69 -6.73
CA GLY A 116 7.11 -10.44 -8.07
C GLY A 116 7.13 -8.95 -8.43
N LEU A 117 6.75 -8.09 -7.48
CA LEU A 117 6.79 -6.63 -7.63
C LEU A 117 8.22 -6.17 -7.96
N TRP A 118 9.18 -6.56 -7.13
CA TRP A 118 10.57 -6.15 -7.28
C TRP A 118 11.27 -6.79 -8.46
N LYS A 119 10.95 -8.05 -8.81
CA LYS A 119 11.49 -8.69 -10.03
C LYS A 119 11.12 -7.91 -11.29
N LEU A 120 9.89 -7.40 -11.38
CA LEU A 120 9.48 -6.57 -12.50
C LEU A 120 10.21 -5.22 -12.49
N ALA A 121 10.30 -4.56 -11.32
CA ALA A 121 10.99 -3.27 -11.18
C ALA A 121 12.48 -3.38 -11.52
N ASP A 122 13.17 -4.42 -11.03
CA ASP A 122 14.58 -4.69 -11.27
C ASP A 122 14.87 -4.91 -12.74
N ALA A 123 13.95 -5.55 -13.48
CA ALA A 123 14.13 -5.84 -14.90
C ALA A 123 13.87 -4.64 -15.82
N ALA A 124 12.99 -3.73 -15.42
CA ALA A 124 12.43 -2.72 -16.33
C ALA A 124 12.62 -1.26 -15.88
N SER A 125 13.14 -1.02 -14.68
CA SER A 125 13.37 0.32 -14.15
C SER A 125 14.78 0.49 -13.57
N PRO A 126 15.27 1.73 -13.38
CA PRO A 126 16.50 1.98 -12.64
C PRO A 126 16.40 1.69 -11.14
N LEU A 127 15.19 1.64 -10.58
CA LEU A 127 14.96 1.28 -9.17
C LEU A 127 15.36 -0.19 -8.97
N LYS A 128 16.08 -0.46 -7.88
CA LYS A 128 16.51 -1.82 -7.54
C LYS A 128 16.12 -2.20 -6.14
N ARG A 129 15.68 -3.45 -5.96
CA ARG A 129 15.37 -4.02 -4.64
C ARG A 129 16.54 -3.93 -3.66
N LYS A 130 17.78 -4.11 -4.15
CA LYS A 130 18.98 -3.98 -3.30
C LYS A 130 19.18 -2.57 -2.73
N ASP A 131 18.51 -1.56 -3.31
CA ASP A 131 18.59 -0.16 -2.95
C ASP A 131 17.31 0.28 -2.20
N LEU A 132 16.66 -0.64 -1.49
CA LEU A 132 15.43 -0.41 -0.71
C LEU A 132 15.55 0.74 0.32
N TYR A 133 16.77 1.08 0.75
CA TYR A 133 16.99 2.28 1.58
C TYR A 133 16.64 3.59 0.84
N HIS A 134 16.76 3.60 -0.49
CA HIS A 134 16.51 4.76 -1.35
C HIS A 134 15.30 4.58 -2.26
N THR A 135 14.60 3.45 -2.19
CA THR A 135 13.51 3.09 -3.10
C THR A 135 12.40 2.38 -2.35
N GLY A 136 11.15 2.60 -2.74
CA GLY A 136 10.02 1.94 -2.08
C GLY A 136 8.68 2.29 -2.69
N VAL A 137 7.62 1.71 -2.13
CA VAL A 137 6.24 2.08 -2.50
C VAL A 137 5.93 3.44 -1.92
N SER A 138 5.69 4.42 -2.78
CA SER A 138 5.24 5.76 -2.37
C SER A 138 3.73 5.90 -2.38
N LEU A 139 3.05 5.17 -3.26
CA LEU A 139 1.59 5.20 -3.37
C LEU A 139 1.08 3.83 -3.81
N ALA A 140 -0.07 3.46 -3.25
CA ALA A 140 -0.87 2.34 -3.70
C ALA A 140 -2.33 2.80 -3.85
N SER A 141 -3.00 2.33 -4.91
CA SER A 141 -4.42 2.62 -5.12
C SER A 141 -5.11 1.51 -5.90
N TRP A 142 -6.34 1.23 -5.55
CA TRP A 142 -7.16 0.23 -6.23
C TRP A 142 -8.02 0.85 -7.34
N SER A 143 -8.26 0.09 -8.39
CA SER A 143 -9.33 0.38 -9.34
C SER A 143 -10.69 0.32 -8.65
N ALA A 144 -11.66 1.04 -9.20
CA ALA A 144 -13.01 1.12 -8.64
C ALA A 144 -13.73 -0.25 -8.56
N ASP A 145 -13.34 -1.21 -9.39
CA ASP A 145 -13.88 -2.57 -9.43
C ASP A 145 -13.09 -3.57 -8.54
N SER A 146 -12.12 -3.10 -7.75
CA SER A 146 -11.19 -3.93 -6.95
C SER A 146 -10.35 -4.94 -7.74
N SER A 147 -10.35 -4.91 -9.07
CA SER A 147 -9.68 -5.94 -9.86
C SER A 147 -8.19 -5.69 -10.06
N THR A 148 -7.74 -4.43 -9.98
CA THR A 148 -6.35 -4.05 -10.18
C THR A 148 -5.84 -3.13 -9.08
N LEU A 149 -4.60 -3.39 -8.66
CA LEU A 149 -3.85 -2.56 -7.73
C LEU A 149 -2.75 -1.81 -8.49
N HIS A 150 -2.80 -0.49 -8.45
CA HIS A 150 -1.79 0.41 -9.01
C HIS A 150 -0.79 0.78 -7.92
N ILE A 151 0.50 0.60 -8.22
CA ILE A 151 1.61 0.79 -7.29
C ILE A 151 2.58 1.77 -7.94
N LEU A 152 2.90 2.85 -7.23
CA LEU A 152 3.96 3.77 -7.59
C LEU A 152 5.18 3.46 -6.73
N LEU A 153 6.24 2.99 -7.38
CA LEU A 153 7.56 2.94 -6.79
C LEU A 153 8.25 4.29 -7.02
N CYS A 154 8.80 4.85 -5.95
CA CYS A 154 9.65 6.03 -6.00
C CYS A 154 11.02 5.70 -5.44
N GLY A 155 12.03 6.41 -5.93
CA GLY A 155 13.32 6.43 -5.29
C GLY A 155 14.20 7.57 -5.77
N SER A 156 15.37 7.72 -5.14
CA SER A 156 16.41 8.64 -5.59
C SER A 156 17.58 7.85 -6.15
N ASP A 157 18.19 8.33 -7.23
CA ASP A 157 19.50 7.80 -7.64
C ASP A 157 20.49 8.01 -6.48
N SER A 158 21.10 6.93 -5.99
CA SER A 158 22.09 6.99 -4.91
C SER A 158 23.32 7.81 -5.27
N LYS A 159 23.55 8.10 -6.57
CA LYS A 159 24.63 8.95 -7.08
C LYS A 159 24.23 10.42 -7.22
N VAL A 160 22.95 10.74 -7.32
CA VAL A 160 22.43 12.11 -7.45
C VAL A 160 21.19 12.24 -6.57
N SER A 161 21.41 12.62 -5.31
CA SER A 161 20.34 12.92 -4.37
C SER A 161 19.34 13.92 -4.98
N GLY A 162 18.05 13.60 -4.94
CA GLY A 162 16.96 14.50 -5.35
C GLY A 162 16.37 14.28 -6.74
N ALA A 163 16.92 13.40 -7.60
CA ALA A 163 16.26 12.99 -8.83
C ALA A 163 15.23 11.89 -8.54
N GLY A 164 13.98 12.29 -8.29
CA GLY A 164 12.87 11.35 -8.05
C GLY A 164 12.61 10.48 -9.28
N ILE A 165 12.99 9.21 -9.21
CA ILE A 165 12.65 8.19 -10.21
C ILE A 165 11.30 7.63 -9.81
N GLU A 166 10.34 7.72 -10.71
CA GLU A 166 9.02 7.10 -10.57
C GLU A 166 8.91 5.89 -11.49
N TYR A 167 8.33 4.80 -10.98
CA TYR A 167 8.00 3.63 -11.78
C TYR A 167 6.64 3.08 -11.36
N ARG A 168 5.73 2.96 -12.34
CA ARG A 168 4.33 2.56 -12.11
C ARG A 168 4.10 1.12 -12.52
N ILE A 169 3.50 0.36 -11.61
CA ILE A 169 3.22 -1.06 -11.76
C ILE A 169 1.73 -1.28 -11.51
N ILE A 170 1.13 -2.16 -12.32
CA ILE A 170 -0.23 -2.66 -12.11
C ILE A 170 -0.13 -4.13 -11.73
N TYR A 171 -0.79 -4.51 -10.64
CA TYR A 171 -1.05 -5.89 -10.28
C TYR A 171 -2.50 -6.25 -10.59
N ASP A 172 -2.68 -7.32 -11.37
CA ASP A 172 -4.00 -7.87 -11.71
C ASP A 172 -4.36 -8.98 -10.72
N LEU A 173 -5.43 -8.78 -9.95
CA LEU A 173 -5.79 -9.69 -8.86
C LEU A 173 -6.23 -11.06 -9.38
N LYS A 174 -6.91 -11.10 -10.53
CA LYS A 174 -7.45 -12.32 -11.11
C LYS A 174 -6.35 -13.13 -11.81
N ALA A 175 -5.53 -12.46 -12.61
CA ALA A 175 -4.43 -13.11 -13.30
C ALA A 175 -3.24 -13.40 -12.36
N LYS A 176 -3.16 -12.71 -11.21
CA LYS A 176 -2.03 -12.76 -10.27
C LYS A 176 -0.71 -12.40 -10.93
N THR A 177 -0.73 -11.36 -11.76
CA THR A 177 0.43 -10.93 -12.55
C THR A 177 0.68 -9.45 -12.41
N PHE A 178 1.97 -9.08 -12.39
CA PHE A 178 2.42 -7.71 -12.50
C PHE A 178 2.66 -7.31 -13.97
N ARG A 179 2.38 -6.05 -14.29
CA ARG A 179 2.74 -5.42 -15.57
C ARG A 179 3.13 -3.96 -15.33
N HIS A 180 3.94 -3.39 -16.20
CA HIS A 180 4.21 -1.96 -16.16
C HIS A 180 2.95 -1.19 -16.56
N GLU A 181 2.70 -0.08 -15.89
CA GLU A 181 1.71 0.89 -16.36
C GLU A 181 2.34 1.68 -17.51
N PRO A 182 1.71 1.73 -18.70
CA PRO A 182 2.20 2.57 -19.78
C PRO A 182 2.30 4.02 -19.29
N ALA A 183 3.34 4.73 -19.73
CA ALA A 183 3.41 6.17 -19.48
C ALA A 183 2.10 6.83 -19.95
N PRO A 184 1.54 7.78 -19.20
CA PRO A 184 0.33 8.48 -19.63
C PRO A 184 0.57 9.05 -21.02
N VAL A 185 -0.26 8.65 -21.98
CA VAL A 185 -0.18 9.16 -23.36
C VAL A 185 -0.42 10.65 -23.28
N ASN A 186 0.63 11.43 -23.54
CA ASN A 186 0.53 12.87 -23.50
C ASN A 186 -0.30 13.31 -24.72
N PRO A 187 -1.56 13.78 -24.55
CA PRO A 187 -2.43 14.09 -25.68
C PRO A 187 -1.90 15.24 -26.54
N ALA A 188 -0.90 15.99 -26.06
CA ALA A 188 -0.27 17.10 -26.75
C ALA A 188 0.71 16.71 -27.89
N LYS A 189 0.93 15.42 -28.17
CA LYS A 189 1.83 14.96 -29.25
C LYS A 189 1.15 14.18 -30.39
N SER A 190 -0.18 14.06 -30.42
CA SER A 190 -0.88 13.38 -31.53
C SER A 190 -1.31 14.28 -32.69
N SER A 191 -0.99 15.58 -32.66
CA SER A 191 -1.34 16.52 -33.73
C SER A 191 -0.11 17.21 -34.33
N SER A 192 0.71 16.44 -35.05
CA SER A 192 1.54 16.98 -36.14
C SER A 192 1.75 15.90 -37.20
N ASN A 193 0.72 15.68 -38.02
CA ASN A 193 0.85 15.14 -39.37
C ASN A 193 -0.47 15.39 -40.08
N GLN A 194 -0.67 16.62 -40.55
CA GLN A 194 -1.39 16.98 -41.77
C GLN A 194 -0.75 18.23 -42.34
#